data_AF-A0A0U2X730-F1
#
_entry.id   AF-A0A0U2X730-F1
#
_cell.length_a   1.000
_cell.length_b   1.000
_cell.length_c   1.000
_cell.angle_alpha   90.00
_cell.angle_beta   90.00
_cell.angle_gamma   90.00
#
_symmetry.space_group_name_H-M   'P 1'
#
loop_
_entity.id
_entity.type
_entity.pdbx_description
1 polymer ?
#
loop_
_entity_poly.entity_id
_entity_poly.type
_entity_poly.pdbx_seq_one_letter_code
_entity_poly.pdbx_strand_id
1 'polypeptide(L)'
;MDKNLFSLRMKVEEAEEDFNSLKKKTGEIPFAYEECQKAINRQKEIWERVLHYSKGTDSERQVYQKLDELEEKQRELTKVFSIADEEIEDELTDRKAVYEKAELLYEETRKEDSDENNV
;
A
#
# COMPACT_ATOMS: atom_id res chain seq x y z
N MET A 1 4.19 -32.75 22.67
CA MET A 1 3.56 -31.54 22.11
C MET A 1 2.29 -32.00 21.44
N ASP A 2 1.14 -31.54 21.89
CA ASP A 2 -0.13 -32.00 21.35
C ASP A 2 -0.19 -31.67 19.84
N LYS A 3 -0.69 -32.60 19.01
CA LYS A 3 -0.77 -32.39 17.55
C LYS A 3 -1.63 -31.18 17.22
N ASN A 4 -2.56 -30.84 18.11
CA ASN A 4 -3.43 -29.66 18.02
C ASN A 4 -2.65 -28.35 18.20
N LEU A 5 -1.83 -28.25 19.26
CA LEU A 5 -0.98 -27.08 19.51
C LEU A 5 0.03 -26.83 18.39
N PHE A 6 0.62 -27.88 17.84
CA PHE A 6 1.53 -27.76 16.71
C PHE A 6 0.83 -27.20 15.46
N SER A 7 -0.39 -27.68 15.16
CA SER A 7 -1.17 -27.16 14.04
C SER A 7 -1.59 -25.71 14.23
N LEU A 8 -1.95 -25.30 15.46
CA LEU A 8 -2.29 -23.92 15.77
C LEU A 8 -1.06 -23.01 15.63
N ARG A 9 0.11 -23.47 16.10
CA ARG A 9 1.36 -22.71 15.96
C ARG A 9 1.70 -22.45 14.50
N MET A 10 1.56 -23.45 13.64
CA MET A 10 1.80 -23.32 12.20
C MET A 10 0.86 -22.27 11.57
N LYS A 11 -0.42 -22.25 11.96
CA LYS A 11 -1.38 -21.23 11.49
C LYS A 11 -1.03 -19.81 11.94
N VAL A 12 -0.49 -19.65 13.15
CA VAL A 12 0.00 -18.36 13.63
C VAL A 12 1.17 -17.88 12.77
N GLU A 13 2.13 -18.76 12.49
CA GLU A 13 3.29 -18.44 11.66
C GLU A 13 2.91 -18.10 10.22
N GLU A 14 1.97 -18.83 9.61
CA GLU A 14 1.42 -18.52 8.30
C GLU A 14 0.74 -17.14 8.29
N ALA A 15 -0.13 -16.85 9.27
CA ALA A 15 -0.82 -15.56 9.36
C ALA A 15 0.14 -14.38 9.62
N GLU A 16 1.17 -14.60 10.44
CA GLU A 16 2.22 -13.62 10.70
C GLU A 16 3.04 -13.31 9.44
N GLU A 17 3.44 -14.34 8.69
CA GLU A 17 4.17 -14.17 7.43
C GLU A 17 3.33 -13.41 6.40
N ASP A 18 2.06 -13.76 6.24
CA ASP A 18 1.14 -13.09 5.32
C ASP A 18 0.93 -11.61 5.67
N PHE A 19 0.75 -11.30 6.96
CA PHE A 19 0.61 -9.92 7.44
C PHE A 19 1.90 -9.11 7.22
N ASN A 20 3.05 -9.66 7.59
CA ASN A 20 4.34 -8.98 7.44
C ASN A 20 4.71 -8.79 5.96
N SER A 21 4.40 -9.76 5.10
CA SER A 21 4.59 -9.68 3.65
C SER A 21 3.77 -8.54 3.05
N LEU A 22 2.50 -8.39 3.45
CA LEU A 22 1.67 -7.27 3.03
C LEU A 22 2.25 -5.95 3.50
N LYS A 23 2.55 -5.83 4.79
CA LYS A 23 3.10 -4.61 5.42
C LYS A 23 4.39 -4.14 4.74
N LYS A 24 5.23 -5.09 4.30
CA LYS A 24 6.45 -4.75 3.57
C LYS A 24 6.14 -4.17 2.19
N LYS A 25 5.26 -4.82 1.42
CA LYS A 25 4.88 -4.37 0.07
C LYS A 25 4.19 -3.01 0.10
N THR A 26 3.35 -2.76 1.09
CA THR A 26 2.64 -1.48 1.24
C THR A 26 3.60 -0.35 1.59
N GLY A 27 4.68 -0.63 2.33
CA GLY A 27 5.75 0.34 2.58
C GLY A 27 6.49 0.83 1.33
N GLU A 28 6.39 0.13 0.18
CA GLU A 28 7.05 0.52 -1.08
C GLU A 28 6.21 1.51 -1.90
N ILE A 29 4.90 1.57 -1.67
CA ILE A 29 3.93 2.34 -2.46
C ILE A 29 4.15 3.86 -2.39
N PRO A 30 4.44 4.46 -1.21
CA PRO A 30 4.74 5.89 -1.12
C PRO A 30 5.93 6.32 -1.98
N PHE A 31 6.95 5.47 -2.11
CA PHE A 31 8.11 5.76 -2.96
C PHE A 31 7.74 5.74 -4.44
N ALA A 32 6.92 4.77 -4.87
CA ALA A 32 6.42 4.73 -6.24
C ALA A 32 5.58 5.97 -6.58
N TYR A 33 4.71 6.41 -5.66
CA TYR A 33 3.93 7.63 -5.81
C TYR A 33 4.83 8.86 -5.97
N GLU A 34 5.83 9.00 -5.10
CA GLU A 34 6.76 10.13 -5.12
C GLU A 34 7.53 10.21 -6.45
N GLU A 35 8.00 9.08 -6.98
CA GLU A 35 8.69 9.02 -8.27
C GLU A 35 7.78 9.40 -9.45
N CYS A 36 6.52 8.96 -9.45
CA CYS A 36 5.52 9.40 -10.42
C CYS A 36 5.28 10.91 -10.34
N GLN A 37 5.16 11.46 -9.13
CA GLN A 37 4.94 12.89 -8.92
C GLN A 37 6.14 13.73 -9.38
N LYS A 38 7.37 13.28 -9.13
CA LYS A 38 8.60 13.91 -9.65
C LYS A 38 8.63 13.90 -11.17
N ALA A 39 8.26 12.78 -11.80
CA ALA A 39 8.23 12.67 -13.26
C ALA A 39 7.23 13.65 -13.88
N ILE A 40 6.03 13.78 -13.32
CA ILE A 40 5.01 14.74 -13.75
C ILE A 40 5.52 16.17 -13.60
N ASN A 41 6.10 16.53 -12.44
CA ASN A 41 6.61 17.87 -12.21
C ASN A 41 7.71 18.23 -13.21
N ARG A 42 8.63 17.30 -13.49
CA ARG A 42 9.68 17.49 -14.50
C ARG A 42 9.10 17.70 -15.90
N GLN A 43 8.05 16.97 -16.26
CA GLN A 43 7.37 17.18 -17.55
C GLN A 43 6.70 18.56 -17.61
N LYS A 44 6.04 18.99 -16.52
CA LYS A 44 5.46 20.34 -16.43
C LYS A 44 6.51 21.43 -16.62
N GLU A 45 7.64 21.35 -15.92
CA GLU A 45 8.75 22.31 -16.08
C GLU A 45 9.26 22.40 -17.53
N ILE A 46 9.33 21.27 -18.23
CA ILE A 46 9.73 21.24 -19.65
C ILE A 46 8.69 21.98 -20.50
N TRP A 47 7.40 21.68 -20.32
CA TRP A 47 6.34 22.32 -21.08
C TRP A 47 6.19 23.80 -20.77
N GLU A 48 6.43 24.24 -19.53
CA GLU A 48 6.46 25.66 -19.17
C GLU A 48 7.60 26.41 -19.88
N ARG A 49 8.77 25.76 -20.01
CA ARG A 49 9.88 26.32 -20.82
C ARG A 49 9.52 26.39 -22.30
N VAL A 50 8.91 25.33 -22.83
CA VAL A 50 8.42 25.34 -24.23
C VAL A 50 7.40 26.46 -24.42
N LEU A 51 6.48 26.64 -23.47
CA LEU A 51 5.47 27.69 -23.49
C LEU A 51 6.12 29.07 -23.59
N HIS A 52 7.12 29.34 -22.75
CA HIS A 52 7.87 30.59 -22.79
C HIS A 52 8.42 30.91 -24.19
N TYR A 53 8.93 29.91 -24.92
CA TYR A 53 9.46 30.09 -26.27
C TYR A 53 8.39 30.07 -27.37
N SER A 54 7.23 29.47 -27.13
CA SER A 54 6.15 29.37 -28.11
C SER A 54 5.12 30.49 -28.02
N LYS A 55 5.22 31.41 -27.05
CA LYS A 55 4.27 32.51 -26.90
C LYS A 55 4.13 33.34 -28.18
N GLY A 56 2.90 33.62 -28.59
CA GLY A 56 2.58 34.36 -29.80
C GLY A 56 2.78 33.55 -31.10
N THR A 57 3.01 32.24 -31.01
CA THR A 57 3.08 31.33 -32.16
C THR A 57 1.85 30.42 -32.20
N ASP A 58 1.59 29.82 -33.37
CA ASP A 58 0.51 28.84 -33.54
C ASP A 58 0.63 27.63 -32.58
N SER A 59 1.85 27.37 -32.09
CA SER A 59 2.17 26.27 -31.18
C SER A 59 1.73 26.52 -29.73
N GLU A 60 1.51 27.78 -29.32
CA GLU A 60 1.19 28.15 -27.93
C GLU A 60 -0.03 27.38 -27.39
N ARG A 61 -1.09 27.29 -28.21
CA ARG A 61 -2.32 26.57 -27.85
C ARG A 61 -2.06 25.09 -27.57
N GLN A 62 -1.19 24.45 -28.35
CA GLN A 62 -0.87 23.04 -28.16
C GLN A 62 -0.11 22.81 -26.86
N VAL A 63 0.77 23.75 -26.49
CA VAL A 63 1.50 23.67 -25.23
C VAL A 63 0.58 23.79 -24.03
N TYR A 64 -0.40 24.71 -24.06
CA TYR A 64 -1.43 24.79 -23.03
C TYR A 64 -2.22 23.48 -22.89
N GLN A 65 -2.63 22.87 -24.00
CA GLN A 65 -3.31 21.56 -23.96
C GLN A 65 -2.45 20.48 -23.30
N LYS A 66 -1.13 20.48 -23.53
CA LYS A 66 -0.21 19.54 -22.86
C LYS A 66 -0.06 19.80 -21.37
N LEU A 67 -0.06 21.06 -20.94
CA LEU A 67 -0.05 21.40 -19.52
C LEU A 67 -1.35 20.96 -18.85
N ASP A 68 -2.50 21.19 -19.47
CA ASP A 68 -3.82 20.76 -18.98
C ASP A 68 -3.90 19.23 -18.86
N GLU A 69 -3.45 18.49 -19.88
CA GLU A 69 -3.35 17.01 -19.86
C GLU A 69 -2.48 16.51 -18.69
N LEU A 70 -1.40 17.21 -18.36
CA LEU A 70 -0.53 16.85 -17.24
C LEU A 70 -1.15 17.16 -15.88
N GLU A 71 -1.93 18.24 -15.78
CA GLU A 71 -2.72 18.52 -14.58
C GLU A 71 -3.79 17.47 -14.33
N GLU A 72 -4.51 17.06 -15.38
CA GLU A 72 -5.52 16.02 -15.29
C GLU A 72 -4.90 14.69 -14.84
N LYS A 73 -3.80 14.26 -15.48
CA LYS A 73 -3.06 13.06 -15.08
C LYS A 73 -2.59 13.11 -13.63
N GLN A 74 -2.16 14.28 -13.15
CA GLN A 74 -1.76 14.42 -11.75
C GLN A 74 -2.95 14.20 -10.81
N ARG A 75 -4.12 14.76 -11.12
CA ARG A 75 -5.34 14.58 -10.31
C ARG A 75 -5.80 13.13 -10.32
N GLU A 76 -5.78 12.47 -11.48
CA GLU A 76 -6.11 11.06 -11.61
C GLU A 76 -5.17 10.18 -10.79
N LEU A 77 -3.86 10.43 -10.88
CA LEU A 77 -2.86 9.73 -10.09
C LEU A 77 -3.13 9.87 -8.59
N THR A 78 -3.30 11.09 -8.09
CA THR A 78 -3.60 11.34 -6.67
C THR A 78 -4.87 10.61 -6.23
N LYS A 79 -5.92 10.59 -7.06
CA LYS A 79 -7.16 9.89 -6.75
C LYS A 79 -6.95 8.37 -6.65
N VAL A 80 -6.23 7.78 -7.60
CA VAL A 80 -5.94 6.33 -7.61
C VAL A 80 -5.16 5.92 -6.37
N PHE A 81 -4.14 6.70 -5.99
CA PHE A 81 -3.35 6.41 -4.81
C PHE A 81 -4.14 6.58 -3.51
N SER A 82 -5.01 7.59 -3.41
CA SER A 82 -5.89 7.75 -2.24
C SER A 82 -6.84 6.56 -2.05
N ILE A 83 -7.43 6.05 -3.14
CA ILE A 83 -8.30 4.88 -3.07
C ILE A 83 -7.48 3.64 -2.69
N ALA A 84 -6.30 3.47 -3.29
CA ALA A 84 -5.44 2.35 -2.99
C ALA A 84 -4.96 2.35 -1.53
N ASP A 85 -4.63 3.53 -0.98
CA ASP A 85 -4.21 3.68 0.42
C ASP A 85 -5.34 3.24 1.38
N GLU A 86 -6.59 3.64 1.11
CA GLU A 86 -7.77 3.19 1.89
C GLU A 86 -7.96 1.66 1.80
N GLU A 87 -7.94 1.09 0.59
CA GLU A 87 -8.07 -0.37 0.38
C GLU A 87 -6.95 -1.17 1.06
N ILE A 88 -5.74 -0.60 1.09
CA ILE A 88 -4.58 -1.20 1.76
C ILE A 88 -4.72 -1.16 3.27
N GLU A 89 -5.20 -0.06 3.83
CA GLU A 89 -5.43 0.07 5.28
C GLU A 89 -6.49 -0.91 5.76
N ASP A 90 -7.56 -1.09 4.99
CA ASP A 90 -8.60 -2.09 5.26
C ASP A 90 -8.01 -3.51 5.25
N GLU A 91 -7.28 -3.88 4.19
CA GLU A 91 -6.68 -5.21 4.08
C GLU A 91 -5.62 -5.48 5.17
N LEU A 92 -4.82 -4.47 5.55
CA LEU A 92 -3.88 -4.57 6.66
C LEU A 92 -4.60 -4.80 7.99
N THR A 93 -5.72 -4.13 8.20
CA THR A 93 -6.56 -4.28 9.40
C THR A 93 -7.13 -5.69 9.46
N ASP A 94 -7.68 -6.20 8.36
CA ASP A 94 -8.25 -7.54 8.27
C ASP A 94 -7.22 -8.63 8.52
N ARG A 95 -6.04 -8.56 7.88
CA ARG A 95 -4.97 -9.54 8.09
C ARG A 95 -4.41 -9.50 9.50
N LYS A 96 -4.30 -8.31 10.08
CA LYS A 96 -3.88 -8.16 11.48
C LYS A 96 -4.87 -8.84 12.43
N ALA A 97 -6.17 -8.67 12.21
CA ALA A 97 -7.19 -9.33 13.02
C ALA A 97 -7.15 -10.86 12.91
N VAL A 98 -6.86 -11.39 11.71
CA VAL A 98 -6.65 -12.83 11.50
C VAL A 98 -5.46 -13.35 12.30
N TYR A 99 -4.32 -12.65 12.24
CA TYR A 99 -3.13 -12.97 13.03
C TYR A 99 -3.41 -12.95 14.54
N GLU A 100 -3.98 -11.86 15.05
CA GLU A 100 -4.31 -11.69 16.47
C GLU A 100 -5.27 -12.78 16.97
N LYS A 101 -6.27 -13.15 16.15
CA LYS A 101 -7.20 -14.23 16.48
C LYS A 101 -6.50 -15.60 16.52
N ALA A 102 -5.60 -15.88 15.58
CA ALA A 102 -4.83 -17.12 15.58
C ALA A 102 -3.92 -17.21 16.82
N GLU A 103 -3.29 -16.08 17.20
CA GLU A 103 -2.41 -15.99 18.37
C GLU A 103 -3.18 -16.20 19.67
N LEU A 104 -4.35 -15.56 19.83
CA LEU A 104 -5.22 -15.76 20.98
C LEU A 104 -5.65 -17.23 21.13
N LEU A 105 -6.10 -17.87 20.05
CA LEU A 105 -6.50 -19.28 20.07
C LEU A 105 -5.33 -20.19 20.48
N TYR A 106 -4.13 -19.93 19.96
CA TYR A 106 -2.94 -20.69 20.35
C TYR A 106 -2.61 -20.51 21.85
N GLU A 107 -2.70 -19.29 22.37
CA GLU A 107 -2.43 -19.01 23.79
C GLU A 107 -3.46 -19.65 24.72
N GLU A 108 -4.74 -19.60 24.37
CA GLU A 108 -5.83 -20.21 25.13
C GLU A 108 -5.62 -21.73 25.23
N THR A 109 -5.47 -22.41 24.09
CA THR A 109 -5.23 -23.86 24.07
C THR A 109 -3.94 -24.25 24.80
N ARG A 110 -2.88 -23.43 24.70
CA ARG A 110 -1.63 -23.70 25.42
C ARG A 110 -1.79 -23.61 26.94
N LYS A 111 -2.61 -22.67 27.44
CA LYS A 111 -2.90 -22.52 28.86
C LYS A 111 -3.75 -23.69 29.35
N GLU A 112 -4.80 -24.06 28.62
CA GLU A 112 -5.65 -25.22 28.92
C GLU A 112 -4.84 -26.52 29.00
N ASP A 113 -3.98 -26.81 28.01
CA ASP A 113 -3.08 -27.98 28.03
C ASP A 113 -2.13 -27.96 29.24
N SER A 114 -1.70 -26.78 29.69
CA SER A 114 -0.80 -26.64 30.84
C SER A 114 -1.51 -26.84 32.17
N ASP A 115 -2.76 -26.42 32.26
CA ASP A 115 -3.61 -26.59 33.44
C ASP A 115 -4.11 -28.04 33.57
N GLU A 116 -4.48 -28.70 32.47
CA GLU A 116 -4.85 -30.13 32.45
C GLU A 116 -3.69 -31.06 32.84
N ASN A 117 -2.45 -30.71 32.49
CA ASN A 117 -1.26 -31.50 32.85
C ASN A 117 -0.75 -31.26 34.29
N ASN A 118 -1.33 -30.32 35.03
CA ASN A 118 -0.97 -29.97 36.41
C ASN A 118 -2.00 -30.46 37.47
N VAL A 119 -3.01 -31.23 37.06
CA VAL A 119 -4.02 -31.90 37.92
C VAL A 119 -3.74 -33.41 37.97
#